data_AF-A0A3D0YS30-F1
#
_entry.id   AF-A0A3D0YS30-F1
#
_cell.length_a   1.000
_cell.length_b   1.000
_cell.length_c   1.000
_cell.angle_alpha   90.00
_cell.angle_beta   90.00
_cell.angle_gamma   90.00
#
_symmetry.space_group_name_H-M   'P 1'
#
loop_
_entity.id
_entity.type
_entity.pdbx_description
1 polymer ?
#
loop_
_entity_poly.entity_id
_entity_poly.type
_entity_poly.pdbx_seq_one_letter_code
_entity_poly.pdbx_strand_id
1 'polypeptide(L)'
;MTDHKKPPRKTWLIVFLLITASLVPGQTPAVAAHFNPNYIISDSEMRDANAMSFGDIYSFLGQRGSLNNQFDIDPADGLLKGTAQLVDDAAKRYSINPKYVLVLMQKESGVIESTAPTAKRLEWATGYALCDGCYKSSDLAQKYKGFSKQIDAGAGWMDWYLTNATNFSYLKQPGITYALSGTQITPANLATAGLYSYTPHLHGNQLFWNIWQRWFGEGA
;
A
#
# COMPACT_ATOMS: atom_id res chain seq x y z
N MET A 1 0.79 -86.40 18.74
CA MET A 1 -0.03 -85.87 17.64
C MET A 1 -0.77 -84.65 18.20
N THR A 2 -0.28 -83.47 17.81
CA THR A 2 -0.93 -82.15 17.80
C THR A 2 -1.64 -81.63 19.07
N ASP A 3 -0.88 -80.82 19.79
CA ASP A 3 -1.27 -79.72 20.68
C ASP A 3 -2.33 -78.81 20.03
N HIS A 4 -3.57 -78.84 20.53
CA HIS A 4 -4.63 -77.92 20.13
C HIS A 4 -4.73 -76.77 21.13
N LYS A 5 -3.93 -75.71 20.87
CA LYS A 5 -4.05 -74.41 21.52
C LYS A 5 -5.47 -73.84 21.40
N LYS A 6 -6.02 -73.47 22.56
CA LYS A 6 -7.30 -72.76 22.75
C LYS A 6 -7.31 -71.42 22.00
N PRO A 7 -8.37 -71.05 21.28
CA PRO A 7 -8.44 -69.75 20.59
C PRO A 7 -8.63 -68.59 21.58
N PRO A 8 -8.10 -67.39 21.29
CA PRO A 8 -8.19 -66.25 22.19
C PRO A 8 -9.59 -65.63 22.22
N ARG A 9 -10.03 -65.23 23.40
CA ARG A 9 -11.29 -64.48 23.64
C ARG A 9 -11.19 -63.10 22.99
N LYS A 10 -12.07 -62.80 22.04
CA LYS A 10 -12.23 -61.46 21.45
C LYS A 10 -13.05 -60.57 22.39
N THR A 11 -12.41 -59.63 23.06
CA THR A 11 -13.06 -58.58 23.84
C THR A 11 -13.53 -57.49 22.87
N TRP A 12 -14.83 -57.30 22.72
CA TRP A 12 -15.39 -56.21 21.91
C TRP A 12 -15.42 -54.93 22.75
N LEU A 13 -14.54 -53.98 22.44
CA LEU A 13 -14.61 -52.61 22.93
C LEU A 13 -15.60 -51.84 22.05
N ILE A 14 -16.79 -51.55 22.58
CA ILE A 14 -17.75 -50.62 21.96
C ILE A 14 -17.28 -49.20 22.29
N VAL A 15 -16.77 -48.48 21.30
CA VAL A 15 -16.42 -47.06 21.41
C VAL A 15 -17.67 -46.25 21.07
N PHE A 16 -18.25 -45.59 22.07
CA PHE A 16 -19.30 -44.58 21.86
C PHE A 16 -18.65 -43.32 21.27
N LEU A 17 -18.90 -43.05 19.99
CA LEU A 17 -18.50 -41.80 19.35
C LEU A 17 -19.54 -40.72 19.70
N LEU A 18 -19.21 -39.86 20.68
CA LEU A 18 -19.96 -38.64 20.96
C LEU A 18 -19.71 -37.63 19.83
N ILE A 19 -20.69 -37.47 18.94
CA ILE A 19 -20.68 -36.38 17.95
C ILE A 19 -21.12 -35.11 18.69
N THR A 20 -20.17 -34.30 19.11
CA THR A 20 -20.44 -32.93 19.56
C THR A 20 -20.71 -32.07 18.34
N ALA A 21 -21.96 -31.68 18.13
CA ALA A 21 -22.32 -30.66 17.15
C ALA A 21 -21.82 -29.30 17.66
N SER A 22 -20.63 -28.89 17.22
CA SER A 22 -20.11 -27.55 17.46
C SER A 22 -20.99 -26.55 16.70
N LEU A 23 -21.72 -25.69 17.41
CA LEU A 23 -22.28 -24.48 16.80
C LEU A 23 -21.10 -23.64 16.31
N VAL A 24 -20.89 -23.61 14.99
CA VAL A 24 -20.04 -22.61 14.37
C VAL A 24 -20.84 -21.30 14.40
N PRO A 25 -20.38 -20.24 15.10
CA PRO A 25 -21.02 -18.94 15.02
C PRO A 25 -21.06 -18.51 13.55
N GLY A 26 -22.24 -18.09 13.08
CA GLY A 26 -22.43 -17.67 11.70
C GLY A 26 -21.40 -16.59 11.34
N GLN A 27 -20.51 -16.90 10.40
CA GLN A 27 -19.67 -15.91 9.77
C GLN A 27 -20.60 -14.99 8.99
N THR A 28 -20.85 -13.80 9.51
CA THR A 28 -21.46 -12.73 8.70
C THR A 28 -20.50 -12.46 7.55
N PRO A 29 -20.93 -12.55 6.28
CA PRO A 29 -20.05 -12.23 5.17
C PRO A 29 -19.56 -10.79 5.36
N ALA A 30 -18.23 -10.61 5.35
CA ALA A 30 -17.63 -9.28 5.33
C ALA A 30 -18.20 -8.54 4.11
N VAL A 31 -18.91 -7.44 4.34
CA VAL A 31 -19.36 -6.56 3.27
C VAL A 31 -18.09 -5.92 2.71
N ALA A 32 -17.75 -6.23 1.47
CA ALA A 32 -16.64 -5.58 0.79
C ALA A 32 -16.82 -4.06 0.90
N ALA A 33 -15.85 -3.37 1.50
CA ALA A 33 -15.89 -1.92 1.62
C ALA A 33 -16.14 -1.32 0.23
N HIS A 34 -17.02 -0.33 0.13
CA HIS A 34 -17.26 0.39 -1.14
C HIS A 34 -16.35 1.62 -1.23
N PHE A 35 -15.92 1.97 -2.44
CA PHE A 35 -15.13 3.18 -2.66
C PHE A 35 -15.93 4.42 -2.28
N ASN A 36 -15.44 5.17 -1.29
CA ASN A 36 -15.98 6.46 -0.91
C ASN A 36 -15.03 7.57 -1.40
N PRO A 37 -15.41 8.36 -2.42
CA PRO A 37 -14.54 9.40 -2.97
C PRO A 37 -14.30 10.55 -1.99
N ASN A 38 -15.13 10.70 -0.96
CA ASN A 38 -15.01 11.73 0.07
C ASN A 38 -14.18 11.26 1.29
N TYR A 39 -13.90 9.95 1.39
CA TYR A 39 -13.13 9.36 2.49
C TYR A 39 -12.38 8.11 1.98
N ILE A 40 -11.16 8.31 1.50
CA ILE A 40 -10.38 7.23 0.87
C ILE A 40 -9.52 6.48 1.89
N ILE A 41 -8.90 7.24 2.80
CA ILE A 41 -7.99 6.76 3.84
C ILE A 41 -8.03 7.76 5.01
N SER A 42 -7.85 7.28 6.24
CA SER A 42 -7.82 8.14 7.42
C SER A 42 -6.49 8.87 7.60
N ASP A 43 -6.49 10.01 8.28
CA ASP A 43 -5.25 10.73 8.61
C ASP A 43 -4.33 9.90 9.50
N SER A 44 -4.90 9.15 10.46
CA SER A 44 -4.14 8.26 11.34
C SER A 44 -3.52 7.09 10.58
N GLU A 45 -4.25 6.48 9.64
CA GLU A 45 -3.73 5.41 8.81
C GLU A 45 -2.65 5.92 7.85
N MET A 46 -2.81 7.13 7.29
CA MET A 46 -1.77 7.75 6.47
C MET A 46 -0.49 8.05 7.27
N ARG A 47 -0.63 8.39 8.56
CA ARG A 47 0.49 8.71 9.47
C ARG A 47 1.10 7.50 10.19
N ASP A 48 0.56 6.29 9.99
CA ASP A 48 1.08 5.09 10.65
C ASP A 48 2.35 4.56 9.97
N ALA A 49 3.49 5.19 10.29
CA ALA A 49 4.80 4.77 9.80
C ALA A 49 5.24 3.38 10.29
N ASN A 50 4.55 2.81 11.29
CA ASN A 50 4.84 1.48 11.82
C ASN A 50 3.92 0.40 11.23
N ALA A 51 3.07 0.74 10.26
CA ALA A 51 2.11 -0.19 9.63
C ALA A 51 2.77 -1.38 8.92
N MET A 52 4.07 -1.29 8.61
CA MET A 52 4.91 -2.39 8.13
C MET A 52 6.32 -2.25 8.70
N SER A 53 6.93 -3.35 9.12
CA SER A 53 8.36 -3.42 9.39
C SER A 53 9.18 -3.52 8.09
N PHE A 54 10.49 -3.30 8.16
CA PHE A 54 11.41 -3.62 7.05
C PHE A 54 11.20 -5.04 6.50
N GLY A 55 11.03 -6.04 7.39
CA GLY A 55 10.81 -7.43 6.99
C GLY A 55 9.50 -7.64 6.24
N ASP A 56 8.44 -6.95 6.63
CA ASP A 56 7.16 -6.97 5.94
C ASP A 56 7.28 -6.34 4.55
N ILE A 57 7.97 -5.21 4.43
CA ILE A 57 8.18 -4.52 3.14
C ILE A 57 9.01 -5.42 2.20
N TYR A 58 10.12 -5.98 2.70
CA TYR A 58 10.97 -6.88 1.92
C TYR A 58 10.21 -8.11 1.43
N SER A 59 9.40 -8.74 2.30
CA SER A 59 8.59 -9.90 1.95
C SER A 59 7.51 -9.53 0.93
N PHE A 60 6.83 -8.39 1.13
CA PHE A 60 5.80 -7.89 0.22
C PHE A 60 6.33 -7.65 -1.20
N LEU A 61 7.48 -6.98 -1.32
CA LEU A 61 8.12 -6.72 -2.62
C LEU A 61 8.54 -8.02 -3.31
N GLY A 62 9.08 -8.98 -2.56
CA GLY A 62 9.52 -10.28 -3.08
C GLY A 62 8.38 -11.16 -3.60
N GLN A 63 7.16 -11.00 -3.09
CA GLN A 63 5.99 -11.76 -3.53
C GLN A 63 5.31 -11.19 -4.78
N ARG A 64 5.58 -9.93 -5.14
CA ARG A 64 4.82 -9.21 -6.18
C ARG A 64 5.61 -8.87 -7.43
N GLY A 65 6.92 -8.75 -7.33
CA GLY A 65 7.74 -8.34 -8.46
C GLY A 65 9.22 -8.59 -8.23
N SER A 66 10.07 -7.84 -8.92
CA SER A 66 11.53 -8.02 -8.88
C SER A 66 12.27 -6.95 -8.09
N LEU A 67 11.57 -6.11 -7.33
CA LEU A 67 12.15 -4.92 -6.68
C LEU A 67 13.11 -5.21 -5.52
N ASN A 68 13.12 -6.42 -4.95
CA ASN A 68 14.14 -6.80 -3.96
C ASN A 68 15.57 -6.81 -4.53
N ASN A 69 15.71 -6.87 -5.85
CA ASN A 69 17.01 -6.81 -6.54
C ASN A 69 17.34 -5.40 -7.06
N GLN A 70 16.52 -4.40 -6.77
CA GLN A 70 16.78 -3.01 -7.15
C GLN A 70 17.46 -2.26 -6.01
N PHE A 71 18.53 -1.56 -6.37
CA PHE A 71 19.36 -0.78 -5.46
C PHE A 71 19.56 0.61 -6.04
N ASP A 72 19.54 1.63 -5.20
CA ASP A 72 19.83 3.01 -5.57
C ASP A 72 20.44 3.74 -4.36
N ILE A 73 21.07 4.89 -4.61
CA ILE A 73 21.68 5.71 -3.57
C ILE A 73 20.57 6.52 -2.89
N ASP A 74 20.40 6.38 -1.57
CA ASP A 74 19.43 7.18 -0.81
C ASP A 74 19.86 8.67 -0.82
N PRO A 75 19.01 9.59 -1.28
CA PRO A 75 19.35 11.01 -1.33
C PRO A 75 19.59 11.65 0.05
N ALA A 76 19.14 11.03 1.14
CA ALA A 76 19.27 11.61 2.48
C ALA A 76 20.62 11.34 3.16
N ASP A 77 21.24 10.20 2.90
CA ASP A 77 22.52 9.83 3.54
C ASP A 77 23.61 9.38 2.57
N GLY A 78 23.30 9.23 1.28
CA GLY A 78 24.27 8.87 0.25
C GLY A 78 24.68 7.40 0.26
N LEU A 79 23.97 6.53 0.99
CA LEU A 79 24.26 5.10 1.05
C LEU A 79 23.52 4.32 -0.04
N LEU A 80 24.16 3.30 -0.59
CA LEU A 80 23.51 2.35 -1.52
C LEU A 80 22.56 1.45 -0.73
N LYS A 81 21.28 1.48 -1.07
CA LYS A 81 20.22 0.74 -0.35
C LYS A 81 19.31 -0.01 -1.31
N GLY A 82 18.82 -1.16 -0.84
CA GLY A 82 17.78 -1.91 -1.55
C GLY A 82 16.40 -1.25 -1.39
N THR A 83 15.47 -1.52 -2.31
CA THR A 83 14.12 -0.91 -2.32
C THR A 83 13.40 -0.98 -0.98
N ALA A 84 13.45 -2.13 -0.28
CA ALA A 84 12.76 -2.28 1.00
C ALA A 84 13.27 -1.29 2.06
N GLN A 85 14.59 -1.07 2.09
CA GLN A 85 15.20 -0.11 3.02
C GLN A 85 14.88 1.33 2.61
N LEU A 86 14.88 1.63 1.31
CA LEU A 86 14.51 2.97 0.82
C LEU A 86 13.07 3.34 1.22
N VAL A 87 12.13 2.39 1.13
CA VAL A 87 10.73 2.60 1.56
C VAL A 87 10.63 2.72 3.08
N ASP A 88 11.29 1.84 3.85
CA ASP A 88 11.31 1.87 5.32
C ASP A 88 11.88 3.19 5.86
N ASP A 89 13.00 3.65 5.29
CA ASP A 89 13.65 4.90 5.70
C ASP A 89 12.80 6.11 5.36
N ALA A 90 12.22 6.17 4.16
CA ALA A 90 11.33 7.27 3.76
C ALA A 90 10.07 7.31 4.66
N ALA A 91 9.45 6.17 4.91
CA ALA A 91 8.27 6.05 5.78
C ALA A 91 8.55 6.58 7.19
N LYS A 92 9.67 6.17 7.81
CA LYS A 92 10.09 6.63 9.13
C LYS A 92 10.45 8.10 9.17
N ARG A 93 11.24 8.57 8.19
CA ARG A 93 11.71 9.95 8.08
C ARG A 93 10.55 10.95 8.01
N TYR A 94 9.51 10.61 7.26
CA TYR A 94 8.37 11.48 7.01
C TYR A 94 7.15 11.17 7.88
N SER A 95 7.24 10.15 8.76
CA SER A 95 6.08 9.66 9.53
C SER A 95 4.86 9.39 8.63
N ILE A 96 5.10 8.63 7.56
CA ILE A 96 4.10 8.24 6.55
C ILE A 96 4.03 6.72 6.45
N ASN A 97 2.83 6.21 6.24
CA ASN A 97 2.58 4.79 6.13
C ASN A 97 3.33 4.16 4.95
N PRO A 98 4.17 3.13 5.16
CA PRO A 98 4.88 2.45 4.08
C PRO A 98 3.93 1.82 3.04
N LYS A 99 2.73 1.40 3.45
CA LYS A 99 1.68 0.92 2.52
C LYS A 99 1.28 1.99 1.51
N TYR A 100 1.19 3.26 1.93
CA TYR A 100 0.91 4.37 1.01
C TYR A 100 2.01 4.52 -0.03
N VAL A 101 3.28 4.49 0.38
CA VAL A 101 4.42 4.61 -0.53
C VAL A 101 4.39 3.51 -1.59
N LEU A 102 4.14 2.27 -1.17
CA LEU A 102 4.03 1.12 -2.08
C LEU A 102 2.85 1.27 -3.06
N VAL A 103 1.67 1.68 -2.57
CA VAL A 103 0.50 1.88 -3.43
C VAL A 103 0.73 3.04 -4.40
N LEU A 104 1.36 4.12 -3.95
CA LEU A 104 1.71 5.26 -4.80
C LEU A 104 2.62 4.81 -5.95
N MET A 105 3.68 4.07 -5.65
CA MET A 105 4.60 3.54 -6.66
C MET A 105 3.87 2.69 -7.71
N GLN A 106 2.95 1.82 -7.26
CA GLN A 106 2.18 0.99 -8.18
C GLN A 106 1.17 1.78 -9.00
N LYS A 107 0.45 2.71 -8.38
CA LYS A 107 -0.56 3.54 -9.03
C LYS A 107 0.07 4.40 -10.14
N GLU A 108 1.26 4.94 -9.89
CA GLU A 108 1.90 5.93 -10.77
C GLU A 108 2.76 5.30 -11.88
N SER A 109 3.36 4.13 -11.63
CA SER A 109 4.27 3.51 -12.61
C SER A 109 4.08 2.01 -12.83
N GLY A 110 3.26 1.34 -12.02
CA GLY A 110 3.08 -0.12 -12.05
C GLY A 110 4.34 -0.90 -11.67
N VAL A 111 5.31 -0.25 -11.01
CA VAL A 111 6.64 -0.82 -10.79
C VAL A 111 6.66 -1.95 -9.75
N ILE A 112 5.78 -1.92 -8.74
CA ILE A 112 5.76 -2.91 -7.65
C ILE A 112 5.47 -4.31 -8.19
N GLU A 113 4.53 -4.44 -9.11
CA GLU A 113 4.11 -5.73 -9.67
C GLU A 113 4.81 -6.08 -10.98
N SER A 114 5.82 -5.30 -11.38
CA SER A 114 6.57 -5.56 -12.60
C SER A 114 7.68 -6.57 -12.34
N THR A 115 7.72 -7.65 -13.12
CA THR A 115 8.83 -8.62 -13.09
C THR A 115 10.08 -8.08 -13.79
N ALA A 116 9.93 -7.15 -14.74
CA ALA A 116 11.00 -6.48 -15.46
C ALA A 116 10.68 -4.99 -15.65
N PRO A 117 10.79 -4.16 -14.59
CA PRO A 117 10.51 -2.74 -14.69
C PRO A 117 11.50 -2.05 -15.63
N THR A 118 11.00 -1.20 -16.52
CA THR A 118 11.86 -0.39 -17.39
C THR A 118 12.53 0.72 -16.60
N ALA A 119 13.69 1.19 -17.08
CA ALA A 119 14.38 2.34 -16.48
C ALA A 119 13.45 3.55 -16.30
N LYS A 120 12.60 3.84 -17.30
CA LYS A 120 11.63 4.93 -17.23
C LYS A 120 10.60 4.77 -16.10
N ARG A 121 10.18 3.55 -15.77
CA ARG A 121 9.27 3.31 -14.62
C ARG A 121 9.98 3.56 -13.30
N LEU A 122 11.22 3.11 -13.17
CA LEU A 122 12.03 3.33 -11.97
C LEU A 122 12.35 4.82 -11.76
N GLU A 123 12.77 5.52 -12.80
CA GLU A 123 13.13 6.96 -12.74
C GLU A 123 11.96 7.87 -12.35
N TRP A 124 10.71 7.41 -12.51
CA TRP A 124 9.47 8.14 -12.26
C TRP A 124 8.49 7.31 -11.45
N ALA A 125 8.99 6.54 -10.47
CA ALA A 125 8.23 5.52 -9.77
C ALA A 125 6.95 6.05 -9.11
N THR A 126 6.95 7.30 -8.63
CA THR A 126 5.81 7.95 -7.96
C THR A 126 5.23 9.12 -8.75
N GLY A 127 5.71 9.35 -9.99
CA GLY A 127 5.29 10.48 -10.82
C GLY A 127 5.63 11.86 -10.24
N TYR A 128 6.41 11.94 -9.16
CA TYR A 128 6.71 13.20 -8.51
C TYR A 128 7.44 14.16 -9.45
N ALA A 129 7.07 15.45 -9.36
CA ALA A 129 7.52 16.54 -10.24
C ALA A 129 7.05 16.45 -11.71
N LEU A 130 6.11 15.56 -12.04
CA LEU A 130 5.47 15.48 -13.36
C LEU A 130 3.95 15.73 -13.25
N CYS A 131 3.54 16.96 -13.54
CA CYS A 131 2.15 17.32 -13.78
C CYS A 131 1.77 17.18 -15.27
N ASP A 132 0.48 17.23 -15.62
CA ASP A 132 -0.01 17.11 -17.00
C ASP A 132 0.63 18.11 -17.99
N GLY A 133 0.99 19.30 -17.51
CA GLY A 133 1.67 20.34 -18.30
C GLY A 133 3.20 20.38 -18.12
N CYS A 134 3.77 19.46 -17.34
CA CYS A 134 5.18 19.48 -16.97
C CYS A 134 6.04 18.73 -17.98
N TYR A 135 7.23 19.28 -18.26
CA TYR A 135 8.21 18.66 -19.13
C TYR A 135 9.25 17.90 -18.31
N LYS A 136 9.59 16.68 -18.76
CA LYS A 136 10.66 15.88 -18.14
C LYS A 136 12.01 16.58 -18.17
N SER A 137 12.24 17.48 -19.12
CA SER A 137 13.48 18.27 -19.23
C SER A 137 13.55 19.47 -18.27
N SER A 138 12.48 19.77 -17.52
CA SER A 138 12.51 20.89 -16.56
C SER A 138 13.48 20.62 -15.41
N ASP A 139 14.07 21.68 -14.86
CA ASP A 139 15.02 21.59 -13.73
C ASP A 139 14.40 20.88 -12.53
N LEU A 140 13.11 21.14 -12.25
CA LEU A 140 12.37 20.47 -11.17
C LEU A 140 12.25 18.97 -11.43
N ALA A 141 11.86 18.57 -12.64
CA ALA A 141 11.78 17.16 -13.00
C ALA A 141 13.17 16.50 -12.89
N GLN A 142 14.23 17.10 -13.43
CA GLN A 142 15.58 16.55 -13.37
C GLN A 142 16.11 16.43 -11.93
N LYS A 143 15.76 17.36 -11.03
CA LYS A 143 16.11 17.27 -9.62
C LYS A 143 15.60 15.97 -8.99
N TYR A 144 14.36 15.58 -9.28
CA TYR A 144 13.68 14.44 -8.67
C TYR A 144 13.66 13.17 -9.53
N LYS A 145 14.29 13.20 -10.71
CA LYS A 145 14.51 12.02 -11.55
C LYS A 145 15.43 11.02 -10.83
N GLY A 146 14.98 9.79 -10.64
CA GLY A 146 15.75 8.71 -9.98
C GLY A 146 14.88 7.88 -9.04
N PHE A 147 15.21 6.60 -8.87
CA PHE A 147 14.31 5.66 -8.17
C PHE A 147 14.19 5.97 -6.68
N SER A 148 15.32 6.09 -5.97
CA SER A 148 15.33 6.47 -4.56
C SER A 148 14.71 7.85 -4.32
N LYS A 149 14.99 8.81 -5.21
CA LYS A 149 14.44 10.17 -5.13
C LYS A 149 12.92 10.21 -5.28
N GLN A 150 12.35 9.36 -6.13
CA GLN A 150 10.90 9.27 -6.30
C GLN A 150 10.22 8.64 -5.07
N ILE A 151 10.85 7.64 -4.44
CA ILE A 151 10.38 7.05 -3.17
C ILE A 151 10.38 8.11 -2.07
N ASP A 152 11.53 8.77 -1.88
CA ASP A 152 11.73 9.82 -0.89
C ASP A 152 10.75 10.99 -1.08
N ALA A 153 10.68 11.53 -2.30
CA ALA A 153 9.81 12.67 -2.60
C ALA A 153 8.32 12.33 -2.53
N GLY A 154 7.92 11.11 -2.89
CA GLY A 154 6.52 10.66 -2.78
C GLY A 154 6.04 10.63 -1.33
N ALA A 155 6.86 10.09 -0.42
CA ALA A 155 6.56 10.11 1.01
C ALA A 155 6.64 11.53 1.59
N GLY A 156 7.71 12.26 1.28
CA GLY A 156 7.95 13.62 1.78
C GLY A 156 6.89 14.62 1.33
N TRP A 157 6.33 14.47 0.13
CA TRP A 157 5.23 15.33 -0.32
C TRP A 157 3.98 15.15 0.55
N MET A 158 3.62 13.91 0.90
CA MET A 158 2.42 13.66 1.70
C MET A 158 2.59 14.22 3.12
N ASP A 159 3.77 14.04 3.73
CA ASP A 159 4.07 14.66 5.03
C ASP A 159 4.02 16.20 4.97
N TRP A 160 4.67 16.78 3.96
CA TRP A 160 4.65 18.23 3.77
C TRP A 160 3.22 18.73 3.59
N TYR A 161 2.41 18.04 2.79
CA TYR A 161 1.00 18.37 2.59
C TYR A 161 0.24 18.30 3.92
N LEU A 162 0.30 17.18 4.64
CA LEU A 162 -0.42 16.99 5.91
C LEU A 162 -0.05 18.03 6.97
N THR A 163 1.17 18.58 6.90
CA THR A 163 1.68 19.59 7.84
C THR A 163 1.35 21.01 7.42
N ASN A 164 1.29 21.30 6.11
CA ASN A 164 1.27 22.67 5.61
C ASN A 164 0.03 23.05 4.80
N ALA A 165 -0.86 22.08 4.46
CA ALA A 165 -1.93 22.29 3.49
C ALA A 165 -2.79 23.52 3.80
N THR A 166 -3.13 23.76 5.08
CA THR A 166 -3.99 24.87 5.51
C THR A 166 -3.41 26.25 5.21
N ASN A 167 -2.11 26.36 4.96
CA ASN A 167 -1.42 27.61 4.65
C ASN A 167 -1.47 27.96 3.15
N PHE A 168 -1.95 27.05 2.30
CA PHE A 168 -1.86 27.17 0.84
C PHE A 168 -3.22 26.91 0.18
N SER A 169 -3.90 27.99 -0.23
CA SER A 169 -5.25 27.92 -0.82
C SER A 169 -5.33 27.20 -2.18
N TYR A 170 -4.20 27.04 -2.88
CA TYR A 170 -4.15 26.27 -4.14
C TYR A 170 -4.19 24.75 -3.91
N LEU A 171 -3.91 24.29 -2.70
CA LEU A 171 -4.04 22.88 -2.31
C LEU A 171 -5.50 22.59 -1.94
N LYS A 172 -5.94 21.36 -2.23
CA LYS A 172 -7.29 20.95 -1.81
C LYS A 172 -7.34 20.84 -0.30
N GLN A 173 -8.49 21.16 0.28
CA GLN A 173 -8.72 21.20 1.72
C GLN A 173 -9.91 20.31 2.10
N PRO A 174 -9.92 19.77 3.33
CA PRO A 174 -11.10 19.11 3.87
C PRO A 174 -12.30 20.05 3.93
N GLY A 175 -13.50 19.51 3.71
CA GLY A 175 -14.76 20.26 3.80
C GLY A 175 -15.06 21.21 2.63
N ILE A 176 -14.13 21.39 1.69
CA ILE A 176 -14.35 22.17 0.47
C ILE A 176 -14.74 21.24 -0.69
N THR A 177 -15.79 21.61 -1.42
CA THR A 177 -16.26 20.84 -2.57
C THR A 177 -15.50 21.20 -3.84
N TYR A 178 -14.99 20.19 -4.53
CA TYR A 178 -14.29 20.30 -5.81
C TYR A 178 -15.03 19.51 -6.89
N ALA A 179 -15.21 20.12 -8.06
CA ALA A 179 -15.68 19.42 -9.26
C ALA A 179 -14.48 18.72 -9.92
N LEU A 180 -14.40 17.39 -9.81
CA LEU A 180 -13.36 16.57 -10.43
C LEU A 180 -14.01 15.51 -11.31
N SER A 181 -13.63 15.45 -12.58
CA SER A 181 -14.18 14.48 -13.54
C SER A 181 -15.71 14.48 -13.60
N GLY A 182 -16.35 15.66 -13.50
CA GLY A 182 -17.81 15.81 -13.49
C GLY A 182 -18.50 15.39 -12.18
N THR A 183 -17.75 15.02 -11.15
CA THR A 183 -18.27 14.62 -9.83
C THR A 183 -17.93 15.67 -8.78
N GLN A 184 -18.88 15.99 -7.89
CA GLN A 184 -18.63 16.85 -6.74
C GLN A 184 -18.03 16.03 -5.60
N ILE A 185 -16.84 16.41 -5.15
CA ILE A 185 -16.08 15.69 -4.13
C ILE A 185 -15.76 16.66 -3.01
N THR A 186 -16.11 16.30 -1.78
CA THR A 186 -15.85 17.05 -0.56
C THR A 186 -14.98 16.17 0.34
N PRO A 187 -13.64 16.26 0.26
CA PRO A 187 -12.76 15.46 1.09
C PRO A 187 -13.07 15.65 2.57
N ALA A 188 -13.21 14.56 3.31
CA ALA A 188 -13.58 14.62 4.72
C ALA A 188 -12.38 14.84 5.66
N ASN A 189 -11.16 14.58 5.19
CA ASN A 189 -9.93 14.69 5.98
C ASN A 189 -8.73 15.10 5.12
N LEU A 190 -7.59 15.37 5.77
CA LEU A 190 -6.39 15.85 5.08
C LEU A 190 -5.82 14.77 4.16
N ALA A 191 -5.75 13.52 4.57
CA ALA A 191 -5.20 12.44 3.76
C ALA A 191 -5.95 12.28 2.43
N THR A 192 -7.30 12.30 2.47
CA THR A 192 -8.12 12.24 1.25
C THR A 192 -7.92 13.50 0.39
N ALA A 193 -7.90 14.69 1.00
CA ALA A 193 -7.65 15.94 0.26
C ALA A 193 -6.23 15.98 -0.35
N GLY A 194 -5.25 15.37 0.32
CA GLY A 194 -3.88 15.19 -0.12
C GLY A 194 -3.80 14.28 -1.33
N LEU A 195 -4.49 13.15 -1.35
CA LEU A 195 -4.52 12.28 -2.52
C LEU A 195 -5.06 13.00 -3.77
N TYR A 196 -6.11 13.83 -3.63
CA TYR A 196 -6.60 14.66 -4.73
C TYR A 196 -5.71 15.86 -5.07
N SER A 197 -4.89 16.33 -4.12
CA SER A 197 -3.90 17.39 -4.39
C SER A 197 -2.68 16.83 -5.13
N TYR A 198 -2.33 15.56 -4.91
CA TYR A 198 -1.29 14.84 -5.65
C TYR A 198 -1.77 14.43 -7.04
N THR A 199 -2.97 13.84 -7.12
CA THR A 199 -3.59 13.34 -8.35
C THR A 199 -5.00 13.90 -8.46
N PRO A 200 -5.23 15.00 -9.21
CA PRO A 200 -6.52 15.70 -9.25
C PRO A 200 -7.58 14.99 -10.14
N HIS A 201 -7.69 13.66 -10.04
CA HIS A 201 -8.61 12.83 -10.83
C HIS A 201 -9.32 11.80 -9.96
N LEU A 202 -10.64 11.65 -10.15
CA LEU A 202 -11.44 10.62 -9.46
C LEU A 202 -10.93 9.21 -9.76
N HIS A 203 -10.66 8.91 -11.03
CA HIS A 203 -10.22 7.59 -11.46
C HIS A 203 -8.88 7.17 -10.82
N GLY A 204 -7.91 8.08 -10.73
CA GLY A 204 -6.63 7.80 -10.07
C GLY A 204 -6.80 7.47 -8.59
N ASN A 205 -7.70 8.19 -7.91
CA ASN A 205 -8.00 7.96 -6.50
C ASN A 205 -8.79 6.67 -6.24
N GLN A 206 -9.68 6.30 -7.16
CA GLN A 206 -10.32 4.98 -7.15
C GLN A 206 -9.31 3.86 -7.39
N LEU A 207 -8.33 4.06 -8.29
CA LEU A 207 -7.25 3.10 -8.50
C LEU A 207 -6.39 2.93 -7.24
N PHE A 208 -6.03 4.01 -6.55
CA PHE A 208 -5.35 3.95 -5.25
C PHE A 208 -6.12 3.05 -4.28
N TRP A 209 -7.41 3.31 -4.09
CA TRP A 209 -8.26 2.55 -3.17
C TRP A 209 -8.37 1.07 -3.58
N ASN A 210 -8.56 0.78 -4.87
CA ASN A 210 -8.62 -0.60 -5.38
C ASN A 210 -7.32 -1.37 -5.11
N ILE A 211 -6.16 -0.73 -5.32
CA ILE A 211 -4.85 -1.35 -5.04
C ILE A 211 -4.71 -1.56 -3.52
N TRP A 212 -5.06 -0.56 -2.71
CA TRP A 212 -5.01 -0.67 -1.24
C TRP A 212 -5.85 -1.84 -0.74
N GLN A 213 -7.12 -1.93 -1.15
CA GLN A 213 -7.99 -3.03 -0.73
C GLN A 213 -7.49 -4.39 -1.20
N ARG A 214 -6.98 -4.49 -2.43
CA ARG A 214 -6.41 -5.74 -2.97
C ARG A 214 -5.17 -6.21 -2.20
N TRP A 215 -4.42 -5.30 -1.59
CA TRP A 215 -3.17 -5.61 -0.92
C TRP A 215 -3.27 -5.70 0.60
N PHE A 216 -4.18 -4.94 1.20
CA PHE A 216 -4.24 -4.72 2.65
C PHE A 216 -5.67 -4.73 3.20
N GLY A 217 -6.69 -4.92 2.36
CA GLY A 217 -8.07 -5.04 2.79
C GLY A 217 -8.37 -6.39 3.44
N GLU A 218 -9.58 -6.56 3.97
CA GLU A 218 -10.00 -7.80 4.58
C GLU A 218 -9.96 -8.96 3.56
N GLY A 219 -9.21 -10.01 3.89
CA GLY A 219 -9.03 -11.20 3.04
C GLY A 219 -7.84 -11.15 2.07
N ALA A 220 -7.00 -10.11 2.14
CA ALA A 220 -5.72 -10.02 1.44
C ALA A 220 -4.60 -10.86 2.08
#